data_AF-A0A3C0HE07-F1
#
_entry.id   AF-A0A3C0HE07-F1
#
_cell.length_a   1.000
_cell.length_b   1.000
_cell.length_c   1.000
_cell.angle_alpha   90.00
_cell.angle_beta   90.00
_cell.angle_gamma   90.00
#
_symmetry.space_group_name_H-M   'P 1'
#
loop_
_entity.id
_entity.type
_entity.pdbx_description
1 polymer ?
#
loop_
_entity_poly.entity_id
_entity_poly.type
_entity_poly.pdbx_seq_one_letter_code
_entity_poly.pdbx_strand_id
1 'polypeptide(L)'
;MKIFQAILLIPVLLSCAQKSKDLPVANTVIIPAEPSKFGVREDCYKDRQTIKIVGTSSAKVIKAGRFGILDCYELGDLYQPCMLPDWAVEGTEVKVSGVVKAVFENERRAGTPFLINEINKL
;
A
#
# COMPACT_ATOMS: atom_id res chain seq x y z
N MET A 1 -28.95 -59.32 1.10
CA MET A 1 -28.24 -59.01 2.37
C MET A 1 -26.77 -59.40 2.23
N LYS A 2 -25.87 -58.64 2.89
CA LYS A 2 -24.38 -58.63 2.81
C LYS A 2 -23.87 -57.80 1.62
N ILE A 3 -23.69 -56.47 1.71
CA ILE A 3 -22.66 -55.69 2.44
C ILE A 3 -21.27 -56.31 2.27
N PHE A 4 -20.37 -55.65 1.55
CA PHE A 4 -19.00 -55.38 2.01
C PHE A 4 -18.36 -54.26 1.19
N GLN A 5 -18.03 -53.16 1.87
CA GLN A 5 -17.15 -52.10 1.40
C GLN A 5 -15.74 -52.64 1.16
N ALA A 6 -15.08 -52.19 0.10
CA ALA A 6 -13.62 -52.12 0.07
C ALA A 6 -13.12 -51.10 -0.98
N ILE A 7 -12.52 -50.02 -0.46
CA ILE A 7 -11.25 -49.44 -0.93
C ILE A 7 -11.21 -48.83 -2.34
N LEU A 8 -11.19 -47.49 -2.41
CA LEU A 8 -10.01 -46.80 -2.96
C LEU A 8 -9.89 -45.37 -2.41
N LEU A 9 -8.89 -45.21 -1.54
CA LEU A 9 -8.35 -43.94 -1.08
C LEU A 9 -7.87 -43.11 -2.26
N ILE A 10 -8.35 -41.86 -2.37
CA ILE A 10 -7.69 -40.83 -3.17
C ILE A 10 -7.46 -39.62 -2.25
N PRO A 11 -6.30 -39.50 -1.58
CA PRO A 11 -5.84 -38.20 -1.13
C PRO A 11 -5.18 -37.54 -2.34
N VAL A 12 -5.94 -36.73 -3.08
CA VAL A 12 -5.31 -35.74 -3.97
C VAL A 12 -4.72 -34.65 -3.09
N LEU A 13 -3.54 -34.94 -2.54
CA LEU A 13 -2.62 -33.94 -2.07
C LEU A 13 -2.10 -33.21 -3.31
N LEU A 14 -2.89 -32.27 -3.83
CA LEU A 14 -2.37 -31.21 -4.68
C LEU A 14 -1.54 -30.30 -3.76
N SER A 15 -0.29 -30.71 -3.58
CA SER A 15 0.78 -29.84 -3.11
C SER A 15 0.90 -28.70 -4.11
N CYS A 16 0.22 -27.59 -3.86
CA CYS A 16 0.55 -26.31 -4.48
C CYS A 16 1.87 -25.82 -3.89
N ALA A 17 2.97 -26.44 -4.31
CA ALA A 17 4.29 -25.83 -4.26
C ALA A 17 4.30 -24.67 -5.27
N GLN A 18 3.67 -23.55 -4.90
CA GLN A 18 3.82 -22.30 -5.63
C GLN A 18 5.23 -21.77 -5.35
N LYS A 19 6.16 -22.23 -6.20
CA LYS A 19 7.38 -21.58 -6.64
C LYS A 19 7.38 -20.09 -6.24
N SER A 20 8.23 -19.74 -5.27
CA SER A 20 8.54 -18.34 -4.99
C SER A 20 9.09 -17.76 -6.28
N LYS A 21 8.29 -16.92 -6.94
CA LYS A 21 8.80 -16.03 -7.95
C LYS A 21 9.59 -14.98 -7.19
N ASP A 22 10.90 -15.13 -7.18
CA ASP A 22 11.81 -14.04 -6.88
C ASP A 22 11.31 -12.80 -7.63
N LEU A 23 10.96 -11.78 -6.87
CA LEU A 23 10.57 -10.49 -7.41
C LEU A 23 11.75 -9.97 -8.23
N PRO A 24 11.53 -9.56 -9.50
CA PRO A 24 12.60 -8.96 -10.27
C PRO A 24 13.01 -7.65 -9.59
N VAL A 25 14.29 -7.59 -9.22
CA VAL A 25 15.03 -6.37 -8.88
C VAL A 25 15.00 -5.47 -10.11
N ALA A 26 13.91 -4.73 -10.28
CA ALA A 26 13.74 -3.77 -11.35
C ALA A 26 13.74 -2.37 -10.73
N ASN A 27 14.92 -1.75 -10.77
CA ASN A 27 15.13 -0.30 -10.72
C ASN A 27 14.53 0.44 -9.52
N THR A 28 14.99 0.10 -8.31
CA THR A 28 14.89 1.04 -7.19
C THR A 28 15.91 2.16 -7.45
N VAL A 29 15.46 3.20 -8.17
CA VAL A 29 16.20 4.47 -8.22
C VAL A 29 16.20 5.01 -6.80
N ILE A 30 17.35 4.92 -6.13
CA ILE A 30 17.58 5.59 -4.85
C ILE A 30 17.69 7.08 -5.19
N ILE A 31 16.54 7.77 -5.25
CA ILE A 31 16.52 9.22 -5.31
C ILE A 31 16.85 9.70 -3.88
N PRO A 32 17.91 10.51 -3.70
CA PRO A 32 18.15 11.18 -2.43
C PRO A 32 16.87 11.91 -2.03
N ALA A 33 16.38 11.68 -0.82
CA ALA A 33 15.23 12.40 -0.28
C ALA A 33 15.62 13.87 -0.10
N GLU A 34 15.53 14.66 -1.17
CA GLU A 34 15.56 16.11 -1.05
C GLU A 34 14.37 16.53 -0.18
N PRO A 35 14.58 17.43 0.80
CA PRO A 35 13.51 17.89 1.66
C PRO A 35 12.44 18.56 0.79
N SER A 36 11.23 18.00 0.84
CA SER A 36 10.07 18.55 0.16
C SER A 36 9.94 20.05 0.46
N LYS A 37 9.78 20.86 -0.60
CA LYS A 37 9.47 22.30 -0.52
C LYS A 37 8.09 22.56 0.09
N PHE A 38 7.27 21.52 0.31
CA PHE A 38 6.03 21.60 1.06
C PHE A 38 6.30 21.10 2.48
N GLY A 39 6.19 22.03 3.45
CA GLY A 39 6.52 21.86 4.86
C GLY A 39 6.34 20.41 5.33
N VAL A 40 7.48 19.79 5.64
CA VAL A 40 7.64 18.40 6.06
C VAL A 40 6.45 17.98 6.92
N ARG A 41 5.53 17.25 6.31
CA ARG A 41 4.47 16.61 7.06
C ARG A 41 5.15 15.54 7.89
N GLU A 42 4.96 15.63 9.20
CA GLU A 42 5.54 14.74 10.18
C GLU A 42 5.44 13.28 9.72
N ASP A 43 6.60 12.64 9.54
CA ASP A 43 6.65 11.20 9.27
C ASP A 43 6.22 10.47 10.54
N CYS A 44 4.98 10.02 10.58
CA CYS A 44 4.41 9.23 11.67
C CYS A 44 4.71 7.73 11.52
N TYR A 45 5.52 7.35 10.53
CA TYR A 45 5.89 5.98 10.17
C TYR A 45 7.43 5.81 10.12
N LYS A 46 8.17 6.62 10.89
CA LYS A 46 9.65 6.65 10.92
C LYS A 46 10.30 5.31 11.25
N ASP A 47 9.62 4.49 12.05
CA ASP A 47 10.05 3.17 12.50
C ASP A 47 9.85 2.07 11.44
N ARG A 48 9.23 2.41 10.30
CA ARG A 48 8.86 1.44 9.27
C ARG A 48 9.80 1.51 8.07
N GLN A 49 10.10 0.34 7.52
CA GLN A 49 10.87 0.21 6.29
C GLN A 49 10.10 0.82 5.10
N THR A 50 10.78 1.59 4.27
CA THR A 50 10.25 2.02 2.96
C THR A 50 10.27 0.84 1.99
N ILE A 51 9.13 0.54 1.38
CA ILE A 51 8.97 -0.62 0.47
C ILE A 51 8.71 -0.23 -0.98
N LYS A 52 8.22 0.98 -1.23
CA LYS A 52 7.92 1.49 -2.58
C LYS A 52 8.01 3.01 -2.61
N ILE A 53 8.53 3.57 -3.70
CA ILE A 53 8.47 5.00 -3.99
C ILE A 53 7.36 5.21 -5.02
N VAL A 54 6.48 6.16 -4.75
CA VAL A 54 5.37 6.52 -5.63
C VAL A 54 5.68 7.89 -6.23
N GLY A 55 5.86 7.93 -7.55
CA GLY A 55 5.96 9.18 -8.29
C GLY A 55 4.65 9.94 -8.29
N THR A 56 4.55 11.00 -9.09
CA THR A 56 3.30 11.76 -9.21
C THR A 56 2.19 10.88 -9.80
N SER A 57 1.21 10.55 -8.98
CA SER A 57 0.04 9.73 -9.35
C SER A 57 -1.24 10.45 -8.97
N SER A 58 -2.31 10.16 -9.72
CA SER A 58 -3.64 10.69 -9.41
C SER A 58 -4.28 9.89 -8.26
N ALA A 59 -4.95 10.60 -7.36
CA ALA A 59 -5.63 9.99 -6.23
C ALA A 59 -6.90 10.75 -5.84
N LYS A 60 -7.82 10.06 -5.17
CA LYS A 60 -9.01 10.67 -4.58
C LYS A 60 -8.96 10.59 -3.06
N VAL A 61 -9.29 11.68 -2.38
CA VAL A 61 -9.44 11.69 -0.92
C VAL A 61 -10.73 10.96 -0.56
N ILE A 62 -10.61 9.75 0.00
CA ILE A 62 -11.77 9.00 0.54
C ILE A 62 -12.08 9.44 1.97
N LYS A 63 -11.05 9.73 2.76
CA LYS A 63 -11.19 10.20 4.14
C LYS A 63 -10.24 11.36 4.40
N ALA A 64 -10.77 12.48 4.88
CA ALA A 64 -10.00 13.69 5.18
C ALA A 64 -9.35 13.67 6.58
N GLY A 65 -8.45 14.61 6.84
CA GLY A 65 -7.88 14.88 8.16
C GLY A 65 -6.76 13.93 8.60
N ARG A 66 -6.70 13.65 9.92
CA ARG A 66 -5.72 12.74 10.52
C ARG A 66 -6.03 11.30 10.13
N PHE A 67 -5.00 10.54 9.77
CA PHE A 67 -5.16 9.19 9.23
C PHE A 67 -6.11 9.16 8.03
N GLY A 68 -5.99 10.16 7.16
CA GLY A 68 -6.74 10.23 5.92
C GLY A 68 -6.46 9.03 5.01
N ILE A 69 -7.33 8.83 4.03
CA ILE A 69 -7.23 7.73 3.05
C ILE A 69 -7.26 8.32 1.66
N LEU A 70 -6.25 7.97 0.87
CA LEU A 70 -6.12 8.29 -0.55
C LEU A 70 -6.36 7.02 -1.36
N ASP A 71 -7.24 7.11 -2.34
CA ASP A 71 -7.44 6.09 -3.36
C ASP A 71 -6.61 6.42 -4.58
N CYS A 72 -5.45 5.77 -4.70
CA CYS A 72 -4.58 5.87 -5.86
C CYS A 72 -5.05 4.86 -6.92
N TYR A 73 -6.15 5.20 -7.60
CA TYR A 73 -6.83 4.32 -8.56
C TYR A 73 -5.95 3.86 -9.72
N GLU A 74 -4.95 4.66 -10.14
CA GLU A 74 -3.97 4.27 -11.16
C GLU A 74 -3.07 3.10 -10.71
N LEU A 75 -2.84 2.99 -9.39
CA LEU A 75 -1.99 1.97 -8.78
C LEU A 75 -2.80 0.82 -8.17
N GLY A 76 -4.12 0.98 -8.03
CA GLY A 76 -4.99 0.02 -7.35
C GLY A 76 -4.71 -0.10 -5.85
N ASP A 77 -4.09 0.92 -5.25
CA ASP A 77 -3.65 0.93 -3.86
C ASP A 77 -4.42 1.98 -3.05
N LEU A 78 -4.78 1.63 -1.80
CA LEU A 78 -5.22 2.59 -0.79
C LEU A 78 -4.02 3.02 0.05
N TYR A 79 -3.77 4.33 0.13
CA TYR A 79 -2.71 4.90 0.93
C TYR A 79 -3.25 5.66 2.13
N GLN A 80 -2.59 5.47 3.27
CA GLN A 80 -2.95 6.09 4.53
C GLN A 80 -1.86 7.05 5.01
N PRO A 81 -1.92 8.33 4.58
CA PRO A 81 -1.05 9.35 5.12
C PRO A 81 -1.30 9.67 6.59
N CYS A 82 -0.28 10.22 7.24
CA CYS A 82 -0.36 10.70 8.62
C CYS A 82 -1.42 11.81 8.76
N MET A 83 -1.32 12.78 7.85
CA MET A 83 -2.20 13.93 7.81
C MET A 83 -2.33 14.43 6.38
N LEU A 84 -3.58 14.68 5.99
CA LEU A 84 -3.91 15.41 4.77
C LEU A 84 -3.96 16.92 5.06
N PRO A 85 -3.73 17.78 4.06
CA PRO A 85 -3.87 19.22 4.28
C PRO A 85 -5.33 19.56 4.53
N ASP A 86 -5.59 20.66 5.25
CA ASP A 86 -6.96 21.06 5.61
C ASP A 86 -7.87 21.31 4.39
N TRP A 87 -7.29 21.66 3.24
CA TRP A 87 -8.04 21.85 1.99
C TRP A 87 -8.48 20.53 1.35
N ALA A 88 -7.88 19.40 1.70
CA ALA A 88 -8.17 18.09 1.12
C ALA A 88 -9.38 17.44 1.81
N VAL A 89 -10.56 17.93 1.46
CA VAL A 89 -11.84 17.37 1.89
C VAL A 89 -12.17 16.09 1.11
N GLU A 90 -13.06 15.26 1.65
CA GLU A 90 -13.50 14.03 1.00
C GLU A 90 -14.06 14.30 -0.40
N GLY A 91 -13.74 13.41 -1.34
CA GLY A 91 -14.07 13.57 -2.75
C GLY A 91 -13.07 14.40 -3.56
N THR A 92 -12.16 15.14 -2.92
CA THR A 92 -11.15 15.93 -3.63
C THR A 92 -10.21 15.04 -4.44
N GLU A 93 -10.03 15.37 -5.71
CA GLU A 93 -9.03 14.76 -6.57
C GLU A 93 -7.69 15.50 -6.42
N VAL A 94 -6.61 14.73 -6.31
CA VAL A 94 -5.27 15.26 -6.07
C VAL A 94 -4.24 14.54 -6.93
N LYS A 95 -3.14 15.22 -7.22
CA LYS A 95 -1.89 14.59 -7.62
C LYS A 95 -1.00 14.46 -6.39
N VAL A 96 -0.51 13.26 -6.14
CA VAL A 96 0.30 12.95 -4.95
C VAL A 96 1.56 12.19 -5.33
N SER A 97 2.66 12.46 -4.62
CA SER A 97 3.89 11.67 -4.66
C SER A 97 4.38 11.41 -3.24
N GLY A 98 5.17 10.35 -3.05
CA GLY A 98 5.59 9.98 -1.71
C GLY A 98 6.27 8.62 -1.60
N VAL A 99 6.39 8.14 -0.37
CA VAL A 99 6.98 6.84 -0.07
C VAL A 99 6.01 5.96 0.73
N VAL A 100 5.91 4.70 0.32
CA VAL A 100 5.09 3.69 0.97
C VAL A 100 5.94 2.97 2.02
N LYS A 101 5.40 2.84 3.22
CA LYS A 101 6.04 2.17 4.35
C LYS A 101 5.39 0.82 4.61
N ALA A 102 6.15 -0.13 5.14
CA ALA A 102 5.69 -1.47 5.43
C ALA A 102 4.52 -1.49 6.42
N VAL A 103 3.56 -2.39 6.17
CA VAL A 103 2.57 -2.82 7.16
C VAL A 103 3.18 -3.97 7.95
N PHE A 104 3.07 -3.96 9.27
CA PHE A 104 3.55 -5.09 10.07
C PHE A 104 2.63 -6.30 9.86
N GLU A 105 3.19 -7.52 9.93
CA GLU A 105 2.45 -8.75 9.59
C GLU A 105 1.15 -8.94 10.40
N ASN A 106 1.12 -8.46 11.64
CA ASN A 106 -0.03 -8.59 12.55
C ASN A 106 -0.90 -7.32 12.62
N GLU A 107 -0.73 -6.39 11.69
CA GLU A 107 -1.42 -5.11 11.70
C GLU A 107 -2.55 -5.08 10.66
N ARG A 108 -3.73 -4.58 11.07
CA ARG A 108 -4.83 -4.29 10.15
C ARG A 108 -4.96 -2.78 9.98
N ARG A 109 -4.91 -2.30 8.73
CA ARG A 109 -5.07 -0.88 8.38
C ARG A 109 -6.05 -0.71 7.23
N ALA A 110 -6.67 0.46 7.15
CA ALA A 110 -7.57 0.83 6.05
C ALA A 110 -6.81 1.20 4.77
N GLY A 111 -5.52 1.56 4.88
CA GLY A 111 -4.63 1.79 3.75
C GLY A 111 -3.18 1.57 4.16
N THR A 112 -2.33 1.41 3.15
CA THR A 112 -0.89 1.21 3.35
C THR A 112 -0.26 2.51 3.85
N PRO A 113 0.54 2.49 4.94
CA PRO A 113 1.24 3.65 5.44
C PRO A 113 1.98 4.43 4.35
N PHE A 114 1.71 5.73 4.27
CA PHE A 114 2.21 6.56 3.18
C PHE A 114 2.74 7.89 3.69
N LEU A 115 3.99 8.21 3.39
CA LEU A 115 4.58 9.51 3.64
C LEU A 115 4.47 10.34 2.37
N ILE A 116 3.68 11.41 2.44
CA ILE A 116 3.48 12.34 1.33
C ILE A 116 4.71 13.22 1.19
N ASN A 117 5.30 13.23 0.01
CA ASN A 117 6.33 14.20 -0.37
C ASN A 117 5.67 15.45 -0.97
N GLU A 118 4.77 15.27 -1.93
CA GLU A 118 4.01 16.36 -2.55
C GLU A 118 2.55 15.97 -2.71
N ILE A 119 1.66 16.95 -2.58
CA ILE A 119 0.23 16.79 -2.85
C ILE A 119 -0.35 18.10 -3.35
N ASN A 120 -1.00 18.05 -4.51
CA ASN A 120 -1.59 19.20 -5.17
C ASN A 120 -3.03 18.88 -5.56
N LYS A 121 -3.91 19.87 -5.44
CA LYS A 121 -5.28 19.75 -5.93
C LYS A 121 -5.29 19.64 -7.45
N LEU A 122 -6.12 18.75 -7.99
CA LEU A 122 -6.42 18.65 -9.42
C LEU A 122 -7.45 19.71 -9.85
#